data_AF-A0A9E0W435-F1
#
_entry.id   AF-A0A9E0W435-F1
#
_cell.length_a   1.000
_cell.length_b   1.000
_cell.length_c   1.000
_cell.angle_alpha   90.00
_cell.angle_beta   90.00
_cell.angle_gamma   90.00
#
_symmetry.space_group_name_H-M   'P 1'
#
loop_
_entity.id
_entity.type
_entity.pdbx_description
1 polymer ?
#
loop_
_entity_poly.entity_id
_entity_poly.type
_entity_poly.pdbx_seq_one_letter_code
_entity_poly.pdbx_strand_id
1 'polypeptide(L)' 'IAERGIVLTGGGALLRNLDKLISEETGLPVIVAEDPLTCVARGGGRALELLDKHAFELLTFE' A
#
# COMPACT_ATOMS: atom_id res chain seq x y z
N ILE A 1 -15.60 -0.16 2.06
CA ILE A 1 -14.33 -0.93 2.02
C ILE A 1 -14.32 -1.89 0.82
N ALA A 2 -15.36 -2.71 0.62
CA ALA A 2 -15.43 -3.70 -0.46
C ALA A 2 -15.47 -3.13 -1.91
N GLU A 3 -16.00 -1.92 -2.14
CA GLU A 3 -16.15 -1.36 -3.49
C GLU A 3 -14.82 -1.15 -4.25
N ARG A 4 -13.70 -0.99 -3.54
CA ARG A 4 -12.39 -0.69 -4.16
C ARG A 4 -11.54 -1.93 -4.42
N GLY A 5 -11.97 -3.11 -3.98
CA GLY A 5 -11.21 -4.35 -4.13
C GLY A 5 -9.97 -4.46 -3.24
N ILE A 6 -9.04 -5.34 -3.62
CA ILE A 6 -7.82 -5.67 -2.89
C ILE A 6 -6.61 -5.26 -3.74
N VAL A 7 -5.62 -4.62 -3.11
CA VAL A 7 -4.32 -4.37 -3.74
C VAL A 7 -3.26 -5.28 -3.09
N LEU A 8 -2.64 -6.14 -3.89
CA LEU A 8 -1.55 -7.01 -3.45
C LEU A 8 -0.21 -6.31 -3.56
N THR A 9 0.62 -6.48 -2.55
CA THR A 9 1.96 -5.92 -2.45
C THR A 9 2.93 -6.91 -1.79
N GLY A 10 4.22 -6.59 -1.78
CA GLY A 10 5.29 -7.43 -1.27
C GLY A 10 5.75 -8.50 -2.26
N GLY A 11 6.81 -9.22 -1.93
CA GLY A 11 7.33 -10.30 -2.80
C GLY A 11 6.32 -11.43 -3.03
N GLY A 12 5.44 -11.70 -2.05
CA GLY A 12 4.38 -12.70 -2.17
C GLY A 12 3.37 -12.40 -3.29
N ALA A 13 3.15 -11.12 -3.62
CA ALA A 13 2.25 -10.72 -4.70
C ALA A 13 2.72 -11.17 -6.10
N LEU A 14 4.00 -11.53 -6.24
CA LEU A 14 4.58 -12.01 -7.50
C LEU A 14 4.44 -13.53 -7.68
N LEU A 15 3.88 -14.24 -6.70
CA LEU A 15 3.55 -15.65 -6.86
C LEU A 15 2.54 -15.81 -8.00
N ARG A 16 2.83 -16.74 -8.91
CA ARG A 16 2.04 -16.95 -10.12
C ARG A 16 0.56 -17.19 -9.79
N ASN A 17 -0.31 -16.33 -10.32
CA ASN A 17 -1.77 -16.38 -10.18
C ASN A 17 -2.30 -16.20 -8.74
N LEU A 18 -1.53 -15.65 -7.79
CA LEU A 18 -2.03 -15.40 -6.43
C LEU A 18 -3.19 -14.38 -6.42
N ASP A 19 -3.09 -13.35 -7.25
CA ASP A 19 -4.14 -12.36 -7.52
C ASP A 19 -5.45 -13.01 -7.95
N LYS A 20 -5.38 -13.98 -8.86
CA LYS A 20 -6.54 -14.72 -9.35
C LYS A 20 -7.16 -15.59 -8.27
N LEU A 21 -6.34 -16.34 -7.53
CA LEU A 21 -6.82 -17.18 -6.43
C LEU A 21 -7.57 -16.34 -5.40
N ILE A 22 -7.01 -15.22 -4.97
CA ILE A 22 -7.66 -14.33 -4.00
C ILE A 22 -8.95 -13.73 -4.58
N SER A 23 -8.97 -13.40 -5.88
CA SER A 23 -10.16 -12.89 -6.53
C SER A 23 -11.30 -13.93 -6.59
N GLU A 24 -10.96 -15.18 -6.90
CA GLU A 24 -11.91 -16.31 -6.94
C GLU A 24 -12.51 -16.61 -5.57
N GLU A 25 -11.68 -16.64 -4.52
CA GLU A 25 -12.12 -16.96 -3.16
C GLU A 25 -12.91 -15.82 -2.49
N THR A 26 -12.58 -14.57 -2.80
CA THR A 26 -13.21 -13.41 -2.16
C THR A 26 -14.37 -12.82 -2.97
N GLY A 27 -14.46 -13.11 -4.26
CA GLY A 27 -15.37 -12.46 -5.19
C GLY A 27 -15.07 -10.97 -5.41
N LEU A 28 -13.91 -10.47 -4.94
CA LEU A 28 -13.50 -9.07 -5.07
C LEU A 28 -12.48 -8.90 -6.20
N PRO A 29 -12.46 -7.72 -6.86
CA PRO A 29 -11.36 -7.36 -7.76
C PRO A 29 -10.03 -7.34 -7.00
N VAL A 30 -9.00 -7.96 -7.56
CA VAL A 30 -7.65 -7.96 -7.00
C VAL A 30 -6.69 -7.41 -8.03
N ILE A 31 -5.87 -6.44 -7.63
CA ILE A 31 -4.81 -5.87 -8.47
C ILE A 31 -3.46 -5.98 -7.77
N VAL A 32 -2.39 -6.21 -8.53
CA VAL A 32 -1.02 -6.16 -8.00
C VAL A 32 -0.51 -4.72 -8.11
N ALA A 33 0.15 -4.22 -7.07
CA ALA A 33 0.80 -2.91 -7.10
C ALA A 33 1.86 -2.84 -8.22
N GLU A 34 2.07 -1.66 -8.80
CA GLU A 34 3.04 -1.44 -9.89
C GLU A 34 4.48 -1.83 -9.49
N ASP A 35 4.89 -1.49 -8.26
CA ASP A 35 6.17 -1.88 -7.68
C ASP A 35 5.96 -2.49 -6.29
N PRO A 36 5.55 -3.77 -6.21
CA PRO A 36 5.10 -4.39 -4.98
C PRO A 36 6.27 -4.63 -4.01
N LEU A 37 7.51 -4.68 -4.50
CA LEU A 37 8.70 -4.95 -3.67
C LEU A 37 9.09 -3.75 -2.82
N THR A 38 8.86 -2.53 -3.31
CA THR A 38 9.29 -1.30 -2.61
C THR A 38 8.16 -0.59 -1.87
N CYS A 39 6.91 -1.01 -2.04
CA CYS A 39 5.72 -0.39 -1.42
C CYS A 39 5.87 -0.12 0.09
N VAL A 40 6.41 -1.07 0.86
CA VAL A 40 6.58 -0.91 2.32
C VAL A 40 7.59 0.19 2.63
N ALA A 41 8.78 0.16 2.01
CA ALA A 41 9.82 1.16 2.22
C ALA A 41 9.35 2.56 1.78
N ARG A 42 8.70 2.66 0.62
CA ARG A 42 8.15 3.93 0.10
C ARG A 42 7.04 4.48 0.98
N GLY A 43 6.13 3.62 1.46
CA GLY A 43 5.08 3.99 2.40
C GLY A 43 5.65 4.49 3.72
N GLY A 44 6.66 3.80 4.25
CA GLY A 44 7.39 4.23 5.45
C GLY A 44 8.08 5.59 5.27
N GLY A 45 8.77 5.79 4.14
CA GLY A 45 9.40 7.08 3.80
C GLY A 45 8.40 8.22 3.74
N ARG A 46 7.25 8.02 3.08
CA ARG A 46 6.16 9.01 3.05
C ARG A 46 5.57 9.30 4.43
N ALA A 47 5.41 8.28 5.27
CA ALA A 47 4.94 8.48 6.63
C ALA A 47 5.93 9.33 7.44
N LEU A 48 7.23 9.08 7.30
CA LEU A 48 8.27 9.89 7.94
C LEU A 48 8.27 11.35 7.44
N GLU A 49 8.14 11.58 6.13
CA GLU A 49 8.02 12.93 5.56
C GLU A 49 6.78 13.67 6.06
N LEU A 50 5.66 12.96 6.24
CA LEU A 50 4.45 13.56 6.82
C LEU A 50 4.69 13.96 8.27
N LEU A 51 5.33 13.11 9.07
CA LEU A 51 5.65 13.44 10.47
C LEU A 51 6.57 14.67 10.56
N ASP A 52 7.58 14.75 9.71
CA ASP A 52 8.49 15.90 9.66
C ASP A 52 7.77 17.21 9.30
N LYS A 53 6.87 17.18 8.30
CA LYS A 53 6.04 18.33 7.92
C LYS A 53 5.14 18.81 9.06
N HIS A 54 4.46 17.89 9.75
CA HIS A 54 3.58 18.27 10.86
C HIS A 54 4.36 18.71 12.10
N ALA A 55 5.58 18.19 12.31
CA ALA A 55 6.48 18.69 13.35
C ALA A 55 6.89 20.14 13.05
N PHE A 56 7.14 20.47 11.78
CA PHE A 56 7.38 21.85 11.35
C PHE A 56 6.15 22.75 11.56
N GLU A 57 4.95 22.28 11.20
CA GLU A 57 3.72 23.03 11.45
C GLU A 57 3.54 23.33 12.95
N LEU A 58 3.80 22.35 13.83
CA LEU A 58 3.72 22.54 15.29
C LEU A 58 4.68 23.62 15.80
N LEU A 59 5.89 23.73 15.23
CA LEU A 59 6.88 24.74 15.59
C LEU A 59 6.58 26.14 15.01
N THR A 60 5.78 26.22 13.94
CA THR A 60 5.37 27.51 13.36
C THR A 60 4.18 28.17 14.06
N PHE A 61 3.60 27.52 15.09
CA PHE A 61 2.55 28.08 15.92
C PHE A 61 3.06 28.84 17.17
N GLU A 62 4.37 29.12 17.29
CA GLU A 62 4.93 30.10 18.25
C GLU A 62 5.24 31.46 17.61
#